data_AF-A0A6H1ZDI3-F1
#
_entry.id   AF-A0A6H1ZDI3-F1
#
_cell.length_a   1.000
_cell.length_b   1.000
_cell.length_c   1.000
_cell.angle_alpha   90.00
_cell.angle_beta   90.00
_cell.angle_gamma   90.00
#
_symmetry.space_group_name_H-M   'P 1'
#
loop_
_entity.id
_entity.type
_entity.pdbx_description
1 polymer ?
#
loop_
_entity_poly.entity_id
_entity_poly.type
_entity_poly.pdbx_seq_one_letter_code
_entity_poly.pdbx_strand_id
1 'polypeptide(L)'
;MSYMKPLSFLTKTFFNLFFKFKPPSVVSYWKKSDAVRAKVVELKDGSYGMQIPGEKEIMPGFPRGHVLTGSFARLKKGMKDMVLNAGFAAMEKMAEDSRIDMLPVERMAPAVRHIWETFEKLENCEVVPDMKARISLIKKVFCQVLQEDDAYRFRGQMFLDLIDQKKIRLSKADLYYARAKYWRPDRYKKIFGKVVDAYEY
;
A
#
# COMPACT_ATOMS: atom_id res chain seq x y z
N MET A 1 12.56 14.57 -15.56
CA MET A 1 11.96 14.66 -14.21
C MET A 1 12.25 16.08 -13.71
N SER A 2 11.27 16.98 -13.80
CA SER A 2 11.48 18.40 -13.48
C SER A 2 11.51 18.57 -11.97
N TYR A 3 12.67 18.90 -11.41
CA TYR A 3 12.80 19.20 -9.99
C TYR A 3 12.14 20.54 -9.72
N MET A 4 11.06 20.56 -8.93
CA MET A 4 10.57 21.83 -8.36
C MET A 4 11.71 22.42 -7.54
N LYS A 5 12.17 23.61 -7.94
CA LYS A 5 13.17 24.36 -7.18
C LYS A 5 12.62 24.62 -5.77
N PRO A 6 13.43 24.44 -4.72
CA PRO A 6 12.99 24.74 -3.36
C PRO A 6 12.54 26.21 -3.28
N LEU A 7 11.38 26.47 -2.69
CA LEU A 7 10.89 27.83 -2.46
C LEU A 7 11.95 28.62 -1.68
N SER A 8 12.22 29.84 -2.15
CA SER A 8 13.16 30.75 -1.52
C SER A 8 12.75 31.04 -0.07
N PHE A 9 13.72 31.35 0.78
CA PHE A 9 13.47 31.72 2.17
C PHE A 9 12.41 32.83 2.28
N LEU A 10 12.52 33.85 1.41
CA LEU A 10 11.56 34.96 1.33
C LEU A 10 10.13 34.51 1.01
N THR A 11 9.95 33.56 0.08
CA THR A 11 8.60 33.06 -0.23
C THR A 11 8.01 32.28 0.95
N LYS A 12 8.81 31.45 1.63
CA LYS A 12 8.35 30.75 2.84
C LYS A 12 7.94 31.72 3.95
N THR A 13 8.76 32.74 4.23
CA THR A 13 8.47 33.72 5.27
C THR A 13 7.23 34.54 4.94
N PHE A 14 7.06 34.93 3.66
CA PHE A 14 5.85 35.61 3.18
C PHE A 14 4.60 34.75 3.39
N PHE A 15 4.60 33.49 2.92
CA PHE A 15 3.42 32.62 3.08
C PHE A 15 3.13 32.34 4.56
N ASN A 16 4.14 32.14 5.40
CA ASN A 16 3.94 31.95 6.83
C ASN A 16 3.32 33.18 7.50
N LEU A 17 3.81 34.38 7.17
CA LEU A 17 3.26 35.63 7.70
C LEU A 17 1.84 35.87 7.17
N PHE A 18 1.63 35.68 5.87
CA PHE A 18 0.35 35.84 5.21
C PHE A 18 -0.71 34.90 5.77
N PHE A 19 -0.41 33.60 5.89
CA PHE A 19 -1.33 32.62 6.46
C PHE A 19 -1.51 32.74 7.97
N LYS A 20 -0.59 33.42 8.68
CA LYS A 20 -0.80 33.79 10.09
C LYS A 20 -1.90 34.84 10.24
N PHE A 21 -1.97 35.83 9.33
CA PHE A 21 -2.99 36.87 9.37
C PHE A 21 -4.29 36.48 8.64
N LYS A 22 -4.19 35.63 7.63
CA LYS A 22 -5.32 35.17 6.82
C LYS A 22 -5.20 33.66 6.62
N PRO A 23 -5.54 32.85 7.66
CA PRO A 23 -5.48 31.40 7.53
C PRO A 23 -6.33 30.98 6.32
N PRO A 24 -5.84 30.04 5.49
CA PRO A 24 -6.64 29.53 4.39
C PRO A 24 -7.94 28.98 4.97
N SER A 25 -9.03 29.00 4.20
CA SER A 25 -10.27 28.38 4.65
C SER A 25 -10.05 26.86 4.63
N VAL A 26 -9.45 26.36 5.71
CA VAL A 26 -9.10 24.96 5.82
C VAL A 26 -10.39 24.19 5.93
N VAL A 27 -10.40 23.08 5.20
CA VAL A 27 -11.36 22.01 5.32
C VAL A 27 -11.53 21.68 6.81
N SER A 28 -12.73 21.87 7.33
CA SER A 28 -13.07 21.84 8.76
C SER A 28 -13.88 20.62 9.19
N TYR A 29 -14.28 19.74 8.27
CA TYR A 29 -15.15 18.60 8.55
C TYR A 29 -14.56 17.66 9.62
N TRP A 30 -13.24 17.49 9.60
CA TRP A 30 -12.50 16.63 10.55
C TRP A 30 -12.63 17.10 12.01
N LYS A 31 -13.02 18.36 12.25
CA LYS A 31 -13.24 18.89 13.60
C LYS A 31 -14.59 18.46 14.18
N LYS A 32 -15.54 18.07 13.34
CA LYS A 32 -16.93 17.81 13.72
C LYS A 32 -17.36 16.36 13.50
N SER A 33 -16.68 15.63 12.63
CA SER A 33 -17.00 14.23 12.33
C SER A 33 -15.80 13.50 11.76
N ASP A 34 -15.68 12.22 12.09
CA ASP A 34 -14.67 11.32 11.55
C ASP A 34 -14.85 11.06 10.04
N ALA A 35 -16.06 11.24 9.50
CA ALA A 35 -16.34 11.05 8.08
C ALA A 35 -17.50 11.92 7.58
N VAL A 36 -17.27 12.66 6.49
CA VAL A 36 -18.31 13.43 5.81
C VAL A 36 -18.37 13.04 4.33
N ARG A 37 -19.58 12.80 3.82
CA ARG A 37 -19.79 12.40 2.42
C ARG A 37 -19.50 13.56 1.48
N ALA A 38 -18.56 13.37 0.57
CA ALA A 38 -18.32 14.32 -0.52
C ALA A 38 -19.34 14.12 -1.66
N LYS A 39 -19.91 15.21 -2.17
CA LYS A 39 -20.76 15.25 -3.36
C LYS A 39 -19.95 15.72 -4.56
N VAL A 40 -20.16 15.09 -5.71
CA VAL A 40 -19.61 15.60 -6.97
C VAL A 40 -20.53 16.71 -7.46
N VAL A 41 -19.96 17.85 -7.83
CA VAL A 41 -20.67 19.02 -8.36
C VAL A 41 -20.00 19.46 -9.65
N GLU A 42 -20.79 19.88 -10.63
CA GLU A 42 -20.27 20.48 -11.86
C GLU A 42 -19.96 21.96 -11.60
N LEU A 43 -18.75 22.39 -11.90
CA LEU A 43 -18.30 23.76 -11.76
C LEU A 43 -18.73 24.59 -12.99
N LYS A 44 -18.69 25.91 -12.86
CA LYS A 44 -19.12 26.83 -13.93
C LYS A 44 -18.32 26.69 -15.23
N ASP A 45 -17.11 26.14 -15.15
CA ASP A 45 -16.22 25.86 -16.28
C ASP A 45 -16.46 24.49 -16.92
N GLY A 46 -17.47 23.73 -16.46
CA GLY A 46 -17.76 22.37 -16.91
C GLY A 46 -16.85 21.29 -16.30
N SER A 47 -15.92 21.66 -15.41
CA SER A 47 -15.09 20.69 -14.70
C SER A 47 -15.83 20.08 -13.50
N TYR A 48 -15.42 18.87 -13.08
CA TYR A 48 -15.96 18.26 -11.86
C TYR A 48 -15.22 18.76 -10.62
N GLY A 49 -15.99 19.23 -9.65
CA GLY A 49 -15.55 19.57 -8.31
C GLY A 49 -16.16 18.65 -7.25
N MET A 50 -15.66 18.80 -6.04
CA MET A 50 -16.06 18.04 -4.87
C MET A 50 -16.54 19.00 -3.79
N GLN A 51 -17.82 18.88 -3.41
CA GLN A 51 -18.42 19.63 -2.31
C GLN A 51 -18.54 18.73 -1.09
N ILE A 52 -17.90 19.12 0.02
CA ILE A 52 -18.07 18.44 1.31
C ILE A 52 -19.07 19.26 2.13
N PRO A 53 -20.20 18.68 2.59
CA PRO A 53 -21.16 19.35 3.45
C PRO A 53 -20.49 20.00 4.67
N GLY A 54 -20.72 21.31 4.84
CA GLY A 54 -20.12 22.12 5.90
C GLY A 54 -18.84 22.86 5.50
N GLU A 55 -18.27 22.57 4.33
CA GLU A 55 -17.15 23.34 3.78
C GLU A 55 -17.64 24.50 2.92
N LYS A 56 -16.87 25.61 2.96
CA LYS A 56 -17.15 26.80 2.16
C LYS A 56 -16.67 26.68 0.72
N GLU A 57 -15.57 25.96 0.50
CA GLU A 57 -14.92 25.85 -0.80
C GLU A 57 -15.23 24.50 -1.46
N ILE A 58 -15.49 24.54 -2.76
CA ILE A 58 -15.59 23.34 -3.61
C ILE A 58 -14.17 23.00 -4.05
N MET A 59 -13.73 21.77 -3.78
CA MET A 59 -12.39 21.34 -4.15
C MET A 59 -12.36 20.89 -5.61
N PRO A 60 -11.32 21.22 -6.38
CA PRO A 60 -11.18 20.72 -7.73
C PRO A 60 -10.90 19.22 -7.73
N GLY A 61 -11.49 18.51 -8.69
CA GLY A 61 -11.21 17.11 -8.95
C GLY A 61 -12.21 16.13 -8.32
N PHE A 62 -11.98 14.86 -8.61
CA PHE A 62 -12.87 13.77 -8.24
C PHE A 62 -12.52 13.22 -6.86
N PRO A 63 -13.49 13.01 -5.95
CA PRO A 63 -13.21 12.42 -4.65
C PRO A 63 -12.54 11.05 -4.81
N ARG A 64 -11.26 10.95 -4.42
CA ARG A 64 -10.54 9.67 -4.36
C ARG A 64 -11.12 8.86 -3.19
N GLY A 65 -12.11 8.01 -3.51
CA GLY A 65 -12.76 7.13 -2.54
C GLY A 65 -14.29 7.12 -2.62
N HIS A 66 -14.92 8.21 -3.10
CA HIS A 66 -16.38 8.33 -3.19
C HIS A 66 -16.99 8.15 -4.58
N VAL A 67 -16.22 7.76 -5.61
CA VAL A 67 -16.73 7.33 -6.94
C VAL A 67 -17.60 6.06 -6.85
N LEU A 68 -17.89 5.62 -5.64
CA LEU A 68 -18.69 4.46 -5.34
C LEU A 68 -19.86 4.91 -4.48
N THR A 69 -20.74 5.73 -5.05
CA THR A 69 -22.10 5.90 -4.53
C THR A 69 -23.03 5.14 -5.47
N GLY A 70 -23.98 4.37 -4.92
CA GLY A 70 -24.93 3.56 -5.71
C GLY A 70 -24.61 2.06 -5.78
N SER A 71 -25.09 1.40 -6.85
CA SER A 71 -24.99 -0.05 -7.06
C SER A 71 -23.54 -0.56 -7.10
N PHE A 72 -22.63 0.22 -7.67
CA PHE A 72 -21.21 -0.15 -7.78
C PHE A 72 -20.48 -0.15 -6.42
N ALA A 73 -20.94 0.67 -5.47
CA ALA A 73 -20.45 0.64 -4.09
C ALA A 73 -20.81 -0.67 -3.38
N ARG A 74 -22.05 -1.11 -3.58
CA ARG A 74 -22.55 -2.38 -3.05
C ARG A 74 -21.82 -3.55 -3.69
N LEU A 75 -21.58 -3.51 -5.00
CA LEU A 75 -20.79 -4.51 -5.70
C LEU A 75 -19.35 -4.56 -5.15
N LYS A 76 -18.65 -3.42 -5.06
CA LYS A 76 -17.29 -3.39 -4.50
C LYS A 76 -17.27 -3.90 -3.07
N LYS A 77 -18.24 -3.49 -2.24
CA LYS A 77 -18.34 -3.99 -0.87
C LYS A 77 -18.55 -5.50 -0.85
N GLY A 78 -19.49 -6.02 -1.63
CA GLY A 78 -19.75 -7.46 -1.75
C GLY A 78 -18.53 -8.24 -2.24
N MET A 79 -17.83 -7.74 -3.27
CA MET A 79 -16.57 -8.34 -3.74
C MET A 79 -15.48 -8.29 -2.66
N LYS A 80 -15.35 -7.17 -1.94
CA LYS A 80 -14.38 -7.04 -0.86
C LYS A 80 -14.70 -8.01 0.27
N ASP A 81 -15.95 -8.10 0.67
CA ASP A 81 -16.40 -8.97 1.76
C ASP A 81 -16.27 -10.45 1.36
N MET A 82 -16.58 -10.81 0.12
CA MET A 82 -16.42 -12.17 -0.41
C MET A 82 -14.94 -12.56 -0.55
N VAL A 83 -14.14 -11.75 -1.23
CA VAL A 83 -12.73 -12.09 -1.52
C VAL A 83 -11.86 -11.95 -0.28
N LEU A 84 -12.01 -10.86 0.47
CA LEU A 84 -11.19 -10.66 1.66
C LEU A 84 -11.79 -11.43 2.83
N ASN A 85 -13.00 -11.12 3.29
CA ASN A 85 -13.45 -11.69 4.57
C ASN A 85 -13.78 -13.18 4.46
N ALA A 86 -14.61 -13.58 3.49
CA ALA A 86 -14.97 -14.98 3.32
C ALA A 86 -13.78 -15.82 2.81
N GLY A 87 -12.96 -15.27 1.91
CA GLY A 87 -11.74 -15.91 1.43
C GLY A 87 -10.72 -16.16 2.56
N PHE A 88 -10.45 -15.16 3.40
CA PHE A 88 -9.53 -15.34 4.54
C PHE A 88 -10.07 -16.34 5.57
N ALA A 89 -11.36 -16.27 5.91
CA ALA A 89 -11.97 -17.22 6.84
C ALA A 89 -11.91 -18.66 6.31
N ALA A 90 -12.13 -18.86 4.99
CA ALA A 90 -12.00 -20.17 4.36
C ALA A 90 -10.55 -20.67 4.37
N MET A 91 -9.58 -19.81 4.06
CA MET A 91 -8.16 -20.17 4.11
C MET A 91 -7.70 -20.52 5.52
N GLU A 92 -8.14 -19.77 6.53
CA GLU A 92 -7.83 -20.04 7.94
C GLU A 92 -8.38 -21.40 8.36
N LYS A 93 -9.66 -21.67 8.08
CA LYS A 93 -10.26 -22.98 8.34
C LYS A 93 -9.52 -24.11 7.61
N MET A 94 -9.18 -23.94 6.32
CA MET A 94 -8.44 -24.95 5.57
C MET A 94 -7.03 -25.17 6.16
N ALA A 95 -6.35 -24.12 6.60
CA ALA A 95 -5.06 -24.23 7.25
C ALA A 95 -5.17 -25.00 8.58
N GLU A 96 -6.17 -24.69 9.41
CA GLU A 96 -6.47 -25.42 10.65
C GLU A 96 -6.81 -26.89 10.40
N ASP A 97 -7.71 -27.17 9.46
CA ASP A 97 -8.16 -28.52 9.10
C ASP A 97 -7.01 -29.37 8.56
N SER A 98 -6.09 -28.75 7.81
CA SER A 98 -4.95 -29.45 7.24
C SER A 98 -3.99 -29.98 8.31
N ARG A 99 -3.88 -29.30 9.46
CA ARG A 99 -2.90 -29.58 10.53
C ARG A 99 -1.48 -29.79 10.00
N ILE A 100 -1.15 -29.21 8.85
CA ILE A 100 0.11 -29.47 8.18
C ILE A 100 1.21 -28.76 8.97
N ASP A 101 2.16 -29.56 9.45
CA ASP A 101 3.37 -29.04 10.06
C ASP A 101 4.24 -28.46 8.94
N MET A 102 4.41 -27.13 8.95
CA MET A 102 5.25 -26.48 7.97
C MET A 102 6.69 -26.96 8.14
N LEU A 103 7.33 -27.34 7.03
CA LEU A 103 8.75 -27.63 7.07
C LEU A 103 9.51 -26.43 7.66
N PRO A 104 10.54 -26.69 8.49
CA PRO A 104 11.38 -25.61 8.99
C PRO A 104 12.01 -24.86 7.80
N VAL A 105 12.17 -23.54 7.95
CA VAL A 105 12.54 -22.61 6.87
C VAL A 105 13.86 -23.02 6.19
N GLU A 106 14.78 -23.58 6.96
CA GLU A 106 16.09 -24.08 6.53
C GLU A 106 16.00 -25.31 5.62
N ARG A 107 14.88 -26.03 5.65
CA ARG A 107 14.59 -27.21 4.81
C ARG A 107 13.67 -26.89 3.64
N MET A 108 13.09 -25.70 3.58
CA MET A 108 12.29 -25.28 2.42
C MET A 108 13.15 -25.14 1.16
N ALA A 109 12.51 -25.30 0.00
CA ALA A 109 13.14 -25.04 -1.28
C ALA A 109 13.68 -23.59 -1.33
N PRO A 110 14.86 -23.32 -1.93
CA PRO A 110 15.47 -21.98 -1.87
C PRO A 110 14.56 -20.84 -2.33
N ALA A 111 13.79 -21.05 -3.41
CA ALA A 111 12.85 -20.05 -3.91
C ALA A 111 11.72 -19.76 -2.90
N VAL A 112 11.18 -20.81 -2.26
CA VAL A 112 10.11 -20.68 -1.25
C VAL A 112 10.65 -20.01 0.00
N ARG A 113 11.88 -20.33 0.41
CA ARG A 113 12.57 -19.69 1.54
C ARG A 113 12.69 -18.18 1.37
N HIS A 114 13.11 -17.71 0.19
CA HIS A 114 13.21 -16.27 -0.06
C HIS A 114 11.85 -15.57 -0.06
N ILE A 115 10.80 -16.25 -0.54
CA ILE A 115 9.43 -15.75 -0.43
C ILE A 115 9.02 -15.65 1.04
N TRP A 116 9.29 -16.67 1.86
CA TRP A 116 9.03 -16.67 3.29
C TRP A 116 9.72 -15.50 4.01
N GLU A 117 11.03 -15.33 3.81
CA GLU A 117 11.82 -14.22 4.38
C GLU A 117 11.27 -12.85 3.96
N THR A 118 10.76 -12.75 2.74
CA THR A 118 10.15 -11.51 2.24
C THR A 118 8.84 -11.22 2.96
N PHE A 119 7.97 -12.21 3.13
CA PHE A 119 6.73 -12.06 3.88
C PHE A 119 6.99 -11.76 5.37
N GLU A 120 8.01 -12.36 5.97
CA GLU A 120 8.41 -12.05 7.35
C GLU A 120 8.83 -10.59 7.51
N LYS A 121 9.59 -10.04 6.55
CA LYS A 121 9.92 -8.61 6.52
C LYS A 121 8.67 -7.75 6.38
N LEU A 122 7.73 -8.14 5.52
CA LEU A 122 6.45 -7.43 5.35
C LEU A 122 5.60 -7.45 6.63
N GLU A 123 5.48 -8.61 7.27
CA GLU A 123 4.77 -8.79 8.55
C GLU A 123 5.37 -7.92 9.66
N ASN A 124 6.70 -7.86 9.74
CA ASN A 124 7.41 -7.00 10.69
C ASN A 124 7.25 -5.50 10.39
N CYS A 125 7.04 -5.14 9.12
CA CYS A 125 6.79 -3.77 8.73
C CYS A 125 5.36 -3.31 9.05
N GLU A 126 4.38 -4.21 9.04
CA GLU A 126 3.01 -3.85 9.36
C GLU A 126 2.87 -3.42 10.84
N VAL A 127 1.99 -2.48 11.15
CA VAL A 127 1.70 -2.08 12.55
C VAL A 127 0.38 -2.66 13.00
N VAL A 128 -0.59 -2.77 12.07
CA VAL A 128 -1.95 -3.18 12.39
C VAL A 128 -1.98 -4.68 12.66
N PRO A 129 -2.36 -5.12 13.87
CA PRO A 129 -2.32 -6.55 14.24
C PRO A 129 -3.17 -7.44 13.32
N ASP A 130 -4.35 -6.98 12.90
CA ASP A 130 -5.20 -7.71 11.94
C ASP A 130 -4.49 -7.93 10.60
N MET A 131 -3.82 -6.91 10.08
CA MET A 131 -3.07 -7.03 8.83
C MET A 131 -1.85 -7.93 8.98
N LYS A 132 -1.16 -7.90 10.13
CA LYS A 132 -0.09 -8.86 10.43
C LYS A 132 -0.57 -10.30 10.37
N ALA A 133 -1.69 -10.60 11.04
CA ALA A 133 -2.28 -11.93 11.05
C ALA A 133 -2.61 -12.40 9.62
N ARG A 134 -3.20 -11.53 8.81
CA ARG A 134 -3.48 -11.82 7.39
C ARG A 134 -2.22 -12.08 6.57
N ILE A 135 -1.18 -11.26 6.72
CA ILE A 135 0.11 -11.46 6.04
C ILE A 135 0.72 -12.79 6.46
N SER A 136 0.66 -13.12 7.76
CA SER A 136 1.15 -14.38 8.31
C SER A 136 0.39 -15.59 7.76
N LEU A 137 -0.94 -15.49 7.63
CA LEU A 137 -1.78 -16.54 7.03
C LEU A 137 -1.44 -16.74 5.54
N ILE A 138 -1.34 -15.64 4.77
CA ILE A 138 -0.94 -15.69 3.35
C ILE A 138 0.43 -16.35 3.23
N LYS A 139 1.41 -15.91 4.03
CA LYS A 139 2.77 -16.45 4.06
C LYS A 139 2.75 -17.97 4.22
N LYS A 140 2.02 -18.48 5.23
CA LYS A 140 1.92 -19.91 5.52
C LYS A 140 1.28 -20.68 4.36
N VAL A 141 0.06 -20.32 3.98
CA VAL A 141 -0.70 -21.02 2.93
C VAL A 141 0.04 -20.97 1.59
N PHE A 142 0.58 -19.81 1.21
CA PHE A 142 1.27 -19.64 -0.05
C PHE A 142 2.58 -20.43 -0.10
N CYS A 143 3.42 -20.34 0.94
CA CYS A 143 4.67 -21.10 0.97
C CYS A 143 4.42 -22.61 1.03
N GLN A 144 3.37 -23.04 1.72
CA GLN A 144 2.94 -24.43 1.75
C GLN A 144 2.60 -24.96 0.36
N VAL A 145 1.74 -24.25 -0.38
CA VAL A 145 1.36 -24.64 -1.75
C VAL A 145 2.59 -24.74 -2.67
N LEU A 146 3.51 -23.78 -2.58
CA LEU A 146 4.73 -23.79 -3.41
C LEU A 146 5.76 -24.84 -2.95
N GLN A 147 5.69 -25.29 -1.70
CA GLN A 147 6.58 -26.30 -1.15
C GLN A 147 6.12 -27.71 -1.53
N GLU A 148 4.81 -27.96 -1.50
CA GLU A 148 4.21 -29.27 -1.80
C GLU A 148 4.03 -29.52 -3.30
N ASP A 149 3.81 -28.46 -4.10
CA ASP A 149 3.54 -28.59 -5.54
C ASP A 149 4.58 -27.81 -6.38
N ASP A 150 5.48 -28.60 -6.97
CA ASP A 150 6.53 -28.13 -7.87
C ASP A 150 5.97 -27.40 -9.09
N ALA A 151 4.82 -27.80 -9.63
CA ALA A 151 4.22 -27.14 -10.79
C ALA A 151 3.79 -25.72 -10.45
N TYR A 152 3.19 -25.48 -9.27
CA TYR A 152 2.90 -24.12 -8.81
C TYR A 152 4.16 -23.32 -8.51
N ARG A 153 5.20 -23.96 -7.98
CA ARG A 153 6.51 -23.32 -7.78
C ARG A 153 7.11 -22.82 -9.09
N PHE A 154 7.15 -23.66 -10.13
CA PHE A 154 7.69 -23.28 -11.43
C PHE A 154 6.83 -22.22 -12.13
N ARG A 155 5.50 -22.30 -12.01
CA ARG A 155 4.60 -21.24 -12.52
C ARG A 155 4.82 -19.92 -11.79
N GLY A 156 5.07 -19.95 -10.49
CA GLY A 156 5.43 -18.78 -9.70
C GLY A 156 6.73 -18.13 -10.20
N GLN A 157 7.76 -18.93 -10.47
CA GLN A 157 9.01 -18.45 -11.06
C GLN A 157 8.78 -17.84 -12.44
N MET A 158 8.07 -18.53 -13.33
CA MET A 158 7.73 -18.03 -14.66
C MET A 158 6.93 -16.71 -14.60
N PHE A 159 6.00 -16.59 -13.65
CA PHE A 159 5.25 -15.36 -13.43
C PHE A 159 6.17 -14.20 -13.01
N LEU A 160 7.14 -14.44 -12.12
CA LEU A 160 8.11 -13.43 -11.71
C LEU A 160 9.04 -12.99 -12.84
N ASP A 161 9.31 -13.87 -13.81
CA ASP A 161 10.07 -13.54 -15.02
C ASP A 161 9.25 -12.71 -16.02
N LEU A 162 7.94 -12.94 -16.08
CA LEU A 162 7.03 -12.20 -16.96
C LEU A 162 6.67 -10.81 -16.42
N ILE A 163 6.76 -10.61 -15.10
CA ILE A 163 6.50 -9.30 -14.50
C ILE A 163 7.63 -8.33 -14.84
N ASP A 164 7.27 -7.13 -15.29
CA ASP A 164 8.19 -6.01 -15.40
C ASP A 164 8.57 -5.49 -14.00
N GLN A 165 9.60 -6.10 -13.42
CA GLN A 165 10.13 -5.77 -12.10
C GLN A 165 10.56 -4.30 -11.98
N LYS A 166 10.85 -3.60 -13.10
CA LYS A 166 11.22 -2.17 -13.09
C LYS A 166 10.04 -1.27 -12.73
N LYS A 167 8.80 -1.75 -12.89
CA LYS A 167 7.56 -1.04 -12.53
C LYS A 167 7.17 -1.25 -11.07
N ILE A 168 7.62 -2.33 -10.44
CA ILE A 168 7.41 -2.57 -9.01
C ILE A 168 8.41 -1.71 -8.25
N ARG A 169 8.05 -0.46 -8.00
CA ARG A 169 8.86 0.48 -7.21
C ARG A 169 8.10 0.88 -5.97
N LEU A 170 8.77 0.74 -4.83
CA LEU A 170 8.33 1.35 -3.58
C LEU A 170 8.36 2.87 -3.74
N SER A 171 7.32 3.54 -3.26
CA SER A 171 7.32 5.00 -3.20
C SER A 171 8.35 5.50 -2.19
N LYS A 172 8.68 6.79 -2.23
CA LYS A 172 9.57 7.39 -1.22
C LYS A 172 9.01 7.25 0.20
N ALA A 173 7.68 7.29 0.34
CA ALA A 173 7.01 7.09 1.62
C ALA A 173 7.19 5.65 2.11
N ASP A 174 7.00 4.66 1.23
CA ASP A 174 7.18 3.25 1.58
C ASP A 174 8.64 2.94 1.94
N LEU A 175 9.61 3.50 1.22
CA LEU A 175 11.03 3.37 1.53
C LEU A 175 11.38 3.99 2.89
N TYR A 176 10.86 5.19 3.18
CA TYR A 176 11.05 5.84 4.49
C TYR A 176 10.47 4.98 5.61
N TYR A 177 9.26 4.46 5.40
CA TYR A 177 8.56 3.61 6.34
C TYR A 177 9.32 2.29 6.60
N ALA A 178 9.76 1.59 5.55
CA ALA A 178 10.55 0.37 5.66
C ALA A 178 11.85 0.60 6.45
N ARG A 179 12.57 1.69 6.15
CA ARG A 179 13.83 2.02 6.83
C ARG A 179 13.66 2.29 8.32
N ALA A 180 12.55 2.93 8.71
CA ALA A 180 12.21 3.15 10.12
C ALA A 180 11.99 1.83 10.89
N LYS A 181 11.73 0.73 10.18
CA LYS A 181 11.60 -0.63 10.70
C LYS A 181 12.85 -1.48 10.49
N TYR A 182 14.01 -0.84 10.29
CA TYR A 182 15.31 -1.47 10.01
C TYR A 182 15.37 -2.30 8.73
N TRP A 183 14.32 -2.27 7.89
CA TRP A 183 14.35 -2.88 6.57
C TRP A 183 14.82 -1.86 5.54
N ARG A 184 15.93 -2.15 4.88
CA ARG A 184 16.49 -1.27 3.84
C ARG A 184 16.33 -1.92 2.46
N PRO A 185 15.13 -1.89 1.86
CA PRO A 185 14.87 -2.50 0.55
C PRO A 185 15.70 -1.86 -0.57
N ASP A 186 16.21 -0.65 -0.36
CA ASP A 186 17.07 0.05 -1.31
C ASP A 186 18.57 0.03 -0.94
N ARG A 187 18.96 -0.86 -0.01
CA ARG A 187 20.35 -1.05 0.43
C ARG A 187 21.25 -1.39 -0.74
N TYR A 188 20.87 -2.36 -1.55
CA TYR A 188 21.71 -2.84 -2.64
C TYR A 188 21.26 -2.23 -3.96
N LYS A 189 22.19 -1.57 -4.66
CA LYS A 189 21.95 -1.02 -5.98
C LYS A 189 22.88 -1.65 -7.00
N LYS A 190 22.33 -2.00 -8.16
CA LYS A 190 23.13 -2.49 -9.28
C LYS A 190 23.65 -1.29 -10.08
N ILE A 191 24.94 -0.99 -9.97
CA ILE A 191 25.63 0.10 -10.66
C ILE A 191 26.67 -0.54 -11.59
N PHE A 192 26.54 -0.32 -12.91
CA PHE A 192 27.40 -0.95 -13.93
C PHE A 192 27.54 -2.47 -13.78
N GLY A 193 26.43 -3.14 -13.45
CA GLY A 193 26.40 -4.60 -13.28
C GLY A 193 26.91 -5.11 -11.93
N LYS A 194 27.59 -4.27 -11.14
CA LYS A 194 28.04 -4.61 -9.78
C LYS A 194 26.97 -4.25 -8.75
N VAL A 195 26.77 -5.12 -7.76
CA VAL A 195 25.90 -4.83 -6.62
C VAL A 195 26.73 -4.04 -5.61
N VAL A 196 26.30 -2.82 -5.30
CA VAL A 196 26.96 -1.90 -4.37
C VAL A 196 26.02 -1.66 -3.19
N ASP A 197 26.54 -1.70 -1.96
CA ASP A 197 25.80 -1.26 -0.78
C ASP A 197 25.74 0.28 -0.78
N ALA A 198 24.54 0.85 -0.94
CA ALA A 198 24.30 2.28 -1.01
C ALA A 198 24.58 3.01 0.33
N TYR A 199 24.92 2.26 1.38
CA TYR A 199 25.22 2.78 2.72
C TYR A 199 26.67 2.55 3.16
N GLU A 200 27.50 1.89 2.33
CA GLU A 200 28.95 1.88 2.51
C GLU A 200 29.53 3.13 1.83
N TYR A 201 29.61 4.21 2.61
CA TYR A 201 30.36 5.43 2.29
C TYR A 201 31.21 5.80 3.51
#